data_AF-A0A9Q0JMT7-F1
#
_entry.id   AF-A0A9Q0JMT7-F1
#
_cell.length_a   1.000
_cell.length_b   1.000
_cell.length_c   1.000
_cell.angle_alpha   90.00
_cell.angle_beta   90.00
_cell.angle_gamma   90.00
#
_symmetry.space_group_name_H-M   'P 1'
#
loop_
_entity.id
_entity.type
_entity.pdbx_description
1 polymer ?
#
loop_
_entity_poly.entity_id
_entity_poly.type
_entity_poly.pdbx_seq_one_letter_code
_entity_poly.pdbx_strand_id
1 'polypeptide(L)'
;MEVKHQTDIGLPLKELWTMYTQADATPMVKNFCIVYVEMAFDRISLKEKENMAPVLLTDILKLPQQHQEIILRIVTKVIGECHATGISEEAAGKYRSLNGSQASAISRRRMPTWAFHCPEQSCYRKASLEK
;
A
#
# COMPACT_ATOMS: atom_id res chain seq x y z
N MET A 1 24.77 -27.93 4.47
CA MET A 1 24.71 -26.68 5.27
C MET A 1 23.26 -26.29 5.37
N GLU A 2 22.70 -26.33 6.56
CA GLU A 2 21.31 -25.98 6.82
C GLU A 2 21.18 -24.45 6.76
N VAL A 3 20.59 -23.95 5.67
CA VAL A 3 20.30 -22.53 5.49
C VAL A 3 19.09 -22.21 6.36
N LYS A 4 19.34 -21.65 7.55
CA LYS A 4 18.30 -21.15 8.44
C LYS A 4 17.43 -20.18 7.65
N HIS A 5 16.15 -20.53 7.47
CA HIS A 5 15.11 -19.61 7.05
C HIS A 5 14.95 -18.55 8.14
N GLN A 6 15.82 -17.54 8.15
CA GLN A 6 15.64 -16.35 8.97
C GLN A 6 14.61 -15.45 8.28
N THR A 7 13.33 -15.81 8.45
CA THR A 7 12.18 -14.93 8.17
C THR A 7 12.17 -13.70 9.08
N ASP A 8 13.00 -13.68 10.12
CA ASP A 8 13.08 -12.65 11.17
C ASP A 8 14.08 -11.52 10.88
N ILE A 9 14.82 -11.58 9.75
CA ILE A 9 15.59 -10.40 9.31
C ILE A 9 14.59 -9.42 8.69
N GLY A 10 14.17 -8.45 9.49
CA GLY A 10 13.43 -7.29 9.03
C GLY A 10 14.21 -6.58 7.93
N LEU A 11 13.58 -6.41 6.76
CA LEU A 11 14.18 -5.61 5.70
C LEU A 11 14.04 -4.13 6.07
N PRO A 12 15.10 -3.32 5.92
CA PRO A 12 15.10 -1.90 6.30
C PRO A 12 14.28 -1.08 5.29
N LEU A 13 12.95 -1.11 5.42
CA LEU A 13 12.01 -0.54 4.44
C LEU A 13 12.26 0.96 4.20
N LYS A 14 12.54 1.71 5.26
CA LYS A 14 12.74 3.16 5.18
C LYS A 14 14.02 3.50 4.42
N GLU A 15 15.10 2.77 4.68
CA GLU A 15 16.37 2.90 4.01
C GLU A 15 16.25 2.51 2.53
N LEU A 16 15.56 1.40 2.24
CA LEU A 16 15.28 0.95 0.87
C LEU A 16 14.48 1.99 0.08
N TRP A 17 13.44 2.57 0.69
CA TRP A 17 12.65 3.63 0.06
C TRP A 17 13.46 4.92 -0.14
N THR A 18 14.36 5.24 0.80
CA THR A 18 15.26 6.40 0.67
C THR A 18 16.22 6.21 -0.51
N MET A 19 16.84 5.03 -0.65
CA MET A 19 17.71 4.72 -1.79
C MET A 19 16.93 4.73 -3.12
N TYR A 20 15.67 4.29 -3.11
CA TYR A 20 14.83 4.31 -4.30
C TYR A 20 14.47 5.74 -4.76
N THR A 21 14.18 6.63 -3.82
CA THR A 21 13.73 8.01 -4.08
C THR A 21 14.87 9.00 -4.32
N GLN A 22 16.12 8.61 -4.04
CA GLN A 22 17.30 9.39 -4.38
C GLN A 22 17.34 9.78 -5.87
N ALA A 23 17.64 11.06 -6.12
CA ALA A 23 17.64 11.63 -7.47
C ALA A 23 18.79 11.08 -8.33
N ASP A 24 19.92 10.75 -7.70
CA ASP A 24 21.14 10.21 -8.29
C ASP A 24 21.19 8.68 -8.34
N ALA A 25 20.20 7.99 -7.77
CA ALA A 25 20.13 6.54 -7.80
C ALA A 25 20.01 6.04 -9.25
N THR A 26 20.93 5.15 -9.63
CA THR A 26 20.96 4.57 -10.97
C THR A 26 19.71 3.70 -11.22
N PRO A 27 19.27 3.53 -12.48
CA PRO A 27 18.15 2.66 -12.80
C PRO A 27 18.31 1.23 -12.26
N MET A 28 19.56 0.72 -12.27
CA MET A 28 19.88 -0.59 -11.70
C MET A 28 19.54 -0.65 -10.20
N VAL A 29 19.99 0.34 -9.42
CA VAL A 29 19.69 0.42 -7.98
C VAL A 29 18.18 0.54 -7.74
N LYS A 30 17.47 1.37 -8.52
CA LYS A 30 16.01 1.52 -8.38
C LYS A 30 15.26 0.21 -8.65
N ASN A 31 15.68 -0.55 -9.66
CA ASN A 31 15.09 -1.85 -10.00
C ASN A 31 15.33 -2.89 -8.91
N PHE A 32 16.48 -2.85 -8.22
CA PHE A 32 16.71 -3.70 -7.06
C PHE A 32 15.85 -3.25 -5.88
N CYS A 33 15.92 -1.96 -5.51
CA CYS A 33 15.20 -1.42 -4.36
C CYS A 33 13.69 -1.72 -4.43
N ILE A 34 13.05 -1.61 -5.59
CA ILE A 34 11.60 -1.81 -5.70
C ILE A 34 11.18 -3.25 -5.33
N VAL A 35 11.98 -4.25 -5.67
CA VAL A 35 11.71 -5.66 -5.32
C VAL A 35 11.86 -5.88 -3.82
N TYR A 36 12.90 -5.28 -3.21
CA TYR A 36 13.10 -5.37 -1.76
C TYR A 36 12.07 -4.57 -0.97
N VAL A 37 11.56 -3.46 -1.51
CA VAL A 37 10.44 -2.72 -0.93
C VAL A 37 9.20 -3.61 -0.88
N GLU A 38 8.84 -4.29 -1.98
CA GLU A 38 7.71 -5.23 -1.98
C GLU A 38 7.87 -6.32 -0.92
N MET A 39 9.04 -6.97 -0.88
CA MET A 39 9.32 -8.02 0.12
C MET A 39 9.34 -7.50 1.56
N ALA A 40 9.78 -6.27 1.78
CA ALA A 40 9.78 -5.65 3.11
C ALA A 40 8.35 -5.40 3.60
N PHE A 41 7.46 -4.95 2.70
CA PHE A 41 6.05 -4.77 3.00
C PHE A 41 5.40 -6.06 3.48
N ASP A 42 5.70 -7.21 2.89
CA ASP A 42 5.12 -8.49 3.32
C ASP A 42 5.53 -8.90 4.75
N ARG A 43 6.57 -8.29 5.33
CA ARG A 43 7.14 -8.67 6.65
C ARG A 43 6.84 -7.68 7.79
N ILE A 44 6.58 -6.42 7.48
CA ILE A 44 6.37 -5.38 8.49
C ILE A 44 4.96 -5.42 9.09
N SER A 45 4.80 -4.79 10.25
CA SER A 45 3.51 -4.72 10.94
C SER A 45 2.48 -3.90 10.16
N LEU A 46 1.18 -4.20 10.35
CA LEU A 46 0.09 -3.46 9.71
C LEU A 46 0.18 -1.94 10.01
N LYS A 47 0.54 -1.56 11.23
CA LYS A 47 0.73 -0.16 11.62
C LYS A 47 1.82 0.52 10.79
N GLU A 48 2.92 -0.16 10.50
CA GLU A 48 3.98 0.38 9.65
C GLU A 48 3.53 0.46 8.18
N LYS A 49 2.80 -0.56 7.70
CA LYS A 49 2.22 -0.57 6.35
C LYS A 49 1.30 0.63 6.14
N GLU A 50 0.39 0.89 7.09
CA GLU A 50 -0.53 2.03 7.08
C GLU A 50 0.19 3.37 6.99
N ASN A 51 1.32 3.50 7.68
CA ASN A 51 2.10 4.72 7.71
C ASN A 51 2.92 4.93 6.43
N MET A 52 3.42 3.85 5.83
CA MET A 52 4.28 3.91 4.65
C MET A 52 3.51 3.92 3.33
N ALA A 53 2.32 3.32 3.26
CA ALA A 53 1.54 3.25 2.02
C ALA A 53 1.21 4.64 1.41
N PRO A 54 0.78 5.66 2.20
CA PRO A 54 0.63 7.03 1.69
C PRO A 54 1.95 7.62 1.15
N VAL A 55 3.09 7.30 1.79
CA VAL A 55 4.41 7.78 1.36
C VAL A 55 4.76 7.20 -0.01
N LEU A 56 4.46 5.92 -0.27
CA LEU A 56 4.70 5.30 -1.58
C LEU A 56 3.90 5.94 -2.72
N LEU A 57 2.69 6.43 -2.42
CA LEU A 57 1.84 7.09 -3.40
C LEU A 57 2.30 8.50 -3.76
N THR A 58 3.19 9.09 -2.95
CA THR A 58 3.71 10.43 -3.21
C THR A 58 4.50 10.41 -4.52
N ASP A 59 4.12 11.27 -5.47
CA ASP A 59 4.79 11.38 -6.77
C ASP A 59 4.85 10.09 -7.60
N ILE A 60 3.95 9.13 -7.36
CA ILE A 60 3.92 7.83 -8.06
C ILE A 60 3.92 7.96 -9.59
N LEU A 61 3.24 8.98 -10.12
CA LEU A 61 3.16 9.23 -11.56
C LEU A 61 4.51 9.58 -12.20
N LYS A 62 5.51 9.98 -11.42
CA LYS A 62 6.87 10.29 -11.89
C LYS A 62 7.76 9.05 -12.00
N LEU A 63 7.29 7.89 -11.53
CA LEU A 63 8.06 6.64 -11.53
C LEU A 63 7.90 5.90 -12.86
N PRO A 64 8.83 5.00 -13.24
CA PRO A 64 8.64 4.11 -14.38
C PRO A 64 7.37 3.25 -14.24
N GLN A 65 6.66 2.99 -15.33
CA GLN A 65 5.34 2.31 -15.32
C GLN A 65 5.36 1.00 -14.51
N GLN A 66 6.37 0.15 -14.72
CA GLN A 66 6.49 -1.12 -13.98
C GLN A 66 6.52 -0.89 -12.45
N HIS A 67 7.22 0.14 -11.99
CA HIS A 67 7.30 0.45 -10.57
C HIS A 67 6.01 1.04 -10.04
N GLN A 68 5.27 1.81 -10.86
CA GLN A 68 3.93 2.27 -10.51
C GLN A 68 3.00 1.09 -10.24
N GLU A 69 3.00 0.08 -11.11
CA GLU A 69 2.17 -1.12 -10.96
C GLU A 69 2.52 -1.91 -9.69
N ILE A 70 3.81 -2.07 -9.38
CA ILE A 70 4.27 -2.74 -8.15
C ILE A 70 3.81 -1.95 -6.92
N ILE A 71 4.01 -0.63 -6.90
CA ILE A 71 3.61 0.22 -5.77
C ILE A 71 2.10 0.20 -5.57
N LEU A 72 1.32 0.32 -6.65
CA LEU A 72 -0.13 0.27 -6.57
C LEU A 72 -0.62 -1.08 -6.04
N ARG A 73 0.02 -2.18 -6.42
CA ARG A 73 -0.28 -3.51 -5.88
C ARG A 73 -0.01 -3.57 -4.38
N ILE A 74 1.13 -3.07 -3.92
CA ILE A 74 1.47 -3.01 -2.48
C ILE A 74 0.41 -2.20 -1.73
N VAL A 75 0.11 -0.98 -2.19
CA VAL A 75 -0.85 -0.10 -1.51
C VAL A 75 -2.25 -0.69 -1.51
N THR A 76 -2.68 -1.33 -2.60
CA THR A 76 -3.98 -2.01 -2.66
C THR A 76 -4.07 -3.16 -1.66
N LYS A 77 -2.99 -3.95 -1.49
CA LYS A 77 -2.90 -4.97 -0.43
C LYS A 77 -3.07 -4.35 0.95
N VAL A 78 -2.34 -3.27 1.25
CA VAL A 78 -2.45 -2.56 2.53
C VAL A 78 -3.87 -2.08 2.78
N ILE A 79 -4.53 -1.44 1.81
CA ILE A 79 -5.93 -0.99 1.93
C ILE A 79 -6.86 -2.18 2.24
N GLY A 80 -6.68 -3.31 1.55
CA GLY A 80 -7.46 -4.52 1.80
C GLY A 80 -7.26 -5.09 3.21
N GLU A 81 -6.01 -5.15 3.68
CA GLU A 81 -5.68 -5.58 5.05
C GLU A 81 -6.28 -4.65 6.12
N CYS A 82 -6.24 -3.34 5.88
CA CYS A 82 -6.81 -2.37 6.80
C CYS A 82 -8.35 -2.38 6.77
N HIS A 83 -8.98 -2.66 5.63
CA HIS A 83 -10.44 -2.79 5.56
C HIS A 83 -10.94 -4.01 6.35
N ALA A 84 -10.17 -5.09 6.39
CA ALA A 84 -10.50 -6.28 7.17
C ALA A 84 -10.34 -6.09 8.69
N THR A 85 -9.52 -5.12 9.13
CA THR A 85 -9.12 -4.94 10.53
C THR A 85 -9.52 -3.58 11.13
N GLY A 86 -9.99 -2.64 10.30
CA GLY A 86 -10.26 -1.24 10.63
C GLY A 86 -9.02 -0.34 10.47
N ILE A 87 -9.15 0.78 9.73
CA ILE A 87 -8.08 1.79 9.61
C ILE A 87 -7.99 2.68 10.86
N SER A 88 -6.78 3.00 11.30
CA SER A 88 -6.57 4.02 12.33
C SER A 88 -6.93 5.44 11.83
N GLU A 89 -7.42 6.30 12.73
CA GLU A 89 -7.83 7.67 12.37
C GLU A 89 -6.65 8.54 11.89
N GLU A 90 -5.44 8.23 12.38
CA GLU A 90 -4.17 8.83 11.93
C GLU A 90 -3.86 8.47 10.47
N ALA A 91 -3.95 7.18 10.10
CA ALA A 91 -3.74 6.72 8.73
C ALA A 91 -4.78 7.32 7.78
N ALA A 92 -6.05 7.34 8.20
CA ALA A 92 -7.13 7.96 7.44
C ALA A 92 -6.86 9.47 7.16
N GLY A 93 -6.27 10.18 8.12
CA GLY A 93 -5.83 11.57 7.94
C GLY A 93 -4.77 11.75 6.85
N LYS A 94 -3.80 10.84 6.76
CA LYS A 94 -2.74 10.85 5.73
C LYS A 94 -3.32 10.65 4.32
N TYR A 95 -4.19 9.66 4.15
CA TYR A 95 -4.87 9.43 2.86
C TYR A 95 -5.76 10.61 2.44
N ARG A 96 -6.51 11.22 3.37
CA ARG A 96 -7.32 12.42 3.06
C ARG A 96 -6.46 13.61 2.62
N SER A 97 -5.30 13.79 3.24
CA SER A 97 -4.37 14.88 2.91
C SER A 97 -3.79 14.73 1.50
N LEU A 98 -3.56 13.50 1.04
CA LEU A 98 -3.14 13.23 -0.34
C LEU A 98 -4.23 13.60 -1.37
N ASN A 99 -5.51 13.37 -1.04
CA ASN A 99 -6.63 13.72 -1.92
C ASN A 99 -6.83 15.24 -2.05
N GLY A 100 -6.49 16.01 -1.01
CA GLY A 100 -6.66 17.47 -0.98
C GLY A 100 -5.69 18.25 -1.88
N SER A 101 -4.54 17.66 -2.26
CA SER A 101 -3.47 18.39 -2.96
C SER A 101 -3.50 18.30 -4.50
N GLN A 102 -4.40 17.51 -5.13
CA GLN A 102 -4.48 17.41 -6.60
C GLN A 102 -5.91 17.26 -7.17
N ALA A 103 -6.92 17.79 -6.50
CA ALA A 103 -8.30 17.77 -7.00
C ALA A 103 -8.64 18.92 -7.98
N SER A 104 -7.68 19.44 -8.75
CA SER A 104 -7.94 20.46 -9.77
C SER A 104 -7.30 20.17 -11.13
N ALA A 105 -7.33 18.93 -11.62
CA ALA A 105 -7.07 18.66 -13.05
C ALA A 105 -7.51 17.29 -13.60
N ILE A 106 -8.27 16.45 -12.88
CA ILE A 106 -8.76 15.18 -13.47
C ILE A 106 -10.15 15.41 -14.07
N SER A 107 -10.11 15.76 -15.35
CA SER A 107 -11.22 15.66 -16.31
C SER A 107 -12.06 14.40 -16.05
N ARG A 108 -13.38 14.61 -15.91
CA ARG A 108 -14.42 13.58 -15.77
C ARG A 108 -14.33 12.54 -16.88
N ARG A 109 -13.61 11.43 -16.67
CA ARG A 109 -14.07 10.15 -17.23
C ARG A 109 -15.10 9.57 -16.27
N ARG A 110 -16.34 9.69 -16.71
CA ARG A 110 -17.57 9.16 -16.11
C ARG A 110 -17.34 7.71 -15.66
N MET A 111 -17.13 7.47 -14.36
CA MET A 111 -17.21 6.13 -13.79
C MET A 111 -18.69 5.70 -13.81
N PRO A 112 -19.01 4.48 -14.27
CA PRO A 112 -20.37 3.98 -14.27
C PRO A 112 -20.89 3.73 -12.84
N THR A 113 -22.17 3.99 -12.65
CA THR A 113 -22.91 4.04 -11.37
C THR A 113 -22.96 2.75 -10.55
N TRP A 114 -22.36 1.65 -11.02
CA TRP A 114 -22.34 0.36 -10.30
C TRP A 114 -21.22 0.26 -9.25
N ALA A 115 -20.21 1.14 -9.28
CA ALA A 115 -19.07 1.08 -8.35
C ALA A 115 -19.40 1.52 -6.90
N PHE A 116 -20.62 2.02 -6.64
CA PHE A 116 -21.08 2.41 -5.30
C PHE A 116 -22.03 1.40 -4.65
N HIS A 117 -22.23 0.21 -5.23
CA HIS A 117 -23.08 -0.80 -4.61
C HIS A 117 -22.24 -1.86 -3.88
N CYS A 118 -21.77 -1.51 -2.68
CA CYS A 118 -21.27 -2.46 -1.71
C CYS A 118 -22.34 -2.63 -0.61
N PRO A 119 -23.11 -3.73 -0.58
CA PRO A 119 -23.97 -4.04 0.55
C PRO A 119 -23.16 -4.81 1.59
N GLU A 120 -22.67 -4.09 2.59
CA GLU A 120 -22.10 -4.66 3.81
C GLU A 120 -23.22 -5.25 4.71
N GLN A 121 -22.88 -6.29 5.49
CA GLN A 121 -23.44 -6.65 6.81
C GLN A 121 -24.52 -7.74 7.02
N SER A 122 -24.95 -8.55 6.03
CA SER A 122 -25.95 -9.61 6.33
C SER A 122 -25.41 -11.02 6.69
N CYS A 123 -24.15 -11.36 6.46
CA CYS A 123 -23.70 -12.78 6.56
C CYS A 123 -23.02 -13.20 7.88
N TYR A 124 -22.76 -12.30 8.83
CA TYR A 124 -22.02 -12.65 10.06
C TYR A 124 -22.86 -12.81 11.34
N ARG A 125 -24.20 -12.78 11.26
CA ARG A 125 -25.06 -12.85 12.45
C ARG A 125 -25.98 -14.09 12.56
N LYS A 126 -25.71 -15.17 11.83
CA LYS A 126 -26.45 -16.46 11.96
C LYS A 126 -25.56 -17.70 12.08
N ALA A 127 -24.53 -17.64 12.92
CA ALA A 127 -23.78 -18.83 13.35
C ALA A 127 -23.59 -18.90 14.88
N SER A 128 -24.53 -18.34 15.63
CA SER A 128 -24.67 -18.60 17.07
C SER A 128 -26.14 -18.42 17.43
N LEU A 129 -26.87 -19.55 17.45
CA LEU A 129 -28.15 -19.84 18.09
C LEU A 129 -28.99 -20.76 17.19
N GLU A 130 -28.74 -22.07 17.28
CA GLU A 130 -29.75 -23.14 17.39
C GLU A 130 -28.95 -24.43 17.71
N LYS A 131 -28.74 -24.75 19.00
CA LYS A 131 -29.38 -25.88 19.70
C LYS A 131 -30.33 -26.75 18.87
#